data_AF-A0A849AQ40-F1
#
_entry.id   AF-A0A849AQ40-F1
#
_cell.length_a   1.000
_cell.length_b   1.000
_cell.length_c   1.000
_cell.angle_alpha   90.00
_cell.angle_beta   90.00
_cell.angle_gamma   90.00
#
_symmetry.space_group_name_H-M   'P 1'
#
loop_
_entity.id
_entity.type
_entity.pdbx_description
1 polymer ?
#
loop_
_entity_poly.entity_id
_entity_poly.type
_entity_poly.pdbx_seq_one_letter_code
_entity_poly.pdbx_strand_id
1 'polypeptide(L)'
;MARTPQDFHVVETVSLSPHCVRVWLAGDGFDAVAARRHTDAYVKLVFLAPGFDYPKPLDLDVVRDSFPPEAQPVLRTYTVQQVDDENRRIAIDFVVHGDEGVAGPWALAAKPGDPVTVLGPGGAYSPQAEVDFHLFVGDETALPAISAALRALPGSARGAIYVETADAADERDLDRPEGVSLTWVRRVGEDHSALYDAVTSAPWPAGVVQVFVHGEAELTMKQLRPYLRKDRGVPADLASISGYWRHGRTEEGFRRWKRELKQAEEAAPVA
;
A
#
# COMPACT_ATOMS: atom_id res chain seq x y z
N MET A 1 18.09 -11.40 -3.51
CA MET A 1 18.22 -11.15 -4.95
C MET A 1 17.45 -9.89 -5.29
N ALA A 2 18.08 -8.94 -6.00
CA ALA A 2 17.36 -7.81 -6.58
C ALA A 2 16.33 -8.37 -7.58
N ARG A 3 15.10 -7.86 -7.54
CA ARG A 3 14.09 -8.22 -8.54
C ARG A 3 14.47 -7.55 -9.85
N THR A 4 14.42 -8.27 -10.96
CA THR A 4 14.73 -7.75 -12.30
C THR A 4 13.84 -6.55 -12.61
N PRO A 5 14.40 -5.41 -13.02
CA PRO A 5 13.63 -4.27 -13.53
C PRO A 5 12.76 -4.68 -14.71
N GLN A 6 11.50 -4.25 -14.68
CA GLN A 6 10.51 -4.49 -15.72
C GLN A 6 10.08 -3.15 -16.32
N ASP A 7 10.02 -3.08 -17.64
CA ASP A 7 9.61 -1.87 -18.33
C ASP A 7 8.10 -1.83 -18.52
N PHE A 8 7.53 -0.70 -18.15
CA PHE A 8 6.14 -0.33 -18.35
C PHE A 8 6.07 1.06 -18.98
N HIS A 9 4.89 1.39 -19.48
CA HIS A 9 4.53 2.74 -19.89
C HIS A 9 3.12 3.07 -19.39
N VAL A 10 2.86 4.35 -19.19
CA VAL A 10 1.53 4.85 -18.85
C VAL A 10 0.61 4.64 -20.06
N VAL A 11 -0.58 4.11 -19.83
CA VAL A 11 -1.64 4.01 -20.85
C VAL A 11 -2.79 4.98 -20.60
N GLU A 12 -3.06 5.30 -19.33
CA GLU A 12 -4.17 6.15 -18.94
C GLU A 12 -3.95 6.70 -17.53
N THR A 13 -4.41 7.93 -17.28
CA THR A 13 -4.39 8.58 -15.96
C THR A 13 -5.80 9.06 -15.64
N VAL A 14 -6.32 8.72 -14.46
CA VAL A 14 -7.69 9.03 -14.02
C VAL A 14 -7.64 9.68 -12.64
N SER A 15 -8.24 10.87 -12.49
CA SER A 15 -8.47 11.46 -11.16
C SER A 15 -9.61 10.73 -10.46
N LEU A 16 -9.33 10.15 -9.29
CA LEU A 16 -10.33 9.46 -8.46
C LEU A 16 -10.96 10.41 -7.43
N SER A 17 -10.16 11.35 -6.93
CA SER A 17 -10.53 12.41 -6.00
C SER A 17 -9.51 13.55 -6.11
N PRO A 18 -9.68 14.69 -5.40
CA PRO A 18 -8.71 15.78 -5.45
C PRO A 18 -7.28 15.35 -5.07
N HIS A 19 -7.14 14.43 -4.11
CA HIS A 19 -5.84 13.97 -3.63
C HIS A 19 -5.50 12.52 -4.01
N CYS A 20 -6.21 11.93 -4.99
CA CYS A 20 -5.93 10.58 -5.46
C CYS A 20 -6.05 10.45 -6.98
N VAL A 21 -4.99 9.93 -7.60
CA VAL A 21 -4.92 9.69 -9.05
C VAL A 21 -4.58 8.23 -9.31
N ARG A 22 -5.33 7.60 -10.21
CA ARG A 22 -5.01 6.28 -10.76
C ARG A 22 -4.18 6.42 -12.02
N VAL A 23 -3.08 5.71 -12.10
CA VAL A 23 -2.29 5.53 -13.31
C VAL A 23 -2.36 4.07 -13.75
N TRP A 24 -2.79 3.85 -14.97
CA TRP A 24 -2.78 2.55 -15.62
C TRP A 24 -1.47 2.37 -16.38
N LEU A 25 -0.83 1.23 -16.17
CA LEU A 25 0.45 0.87 -16.77
C LEU A 25 0.32 -0.42 -17.59
N ALA A 26 0.91 -0.44 -18.77
CA ALA A 26 1.07 -1.65 -19.58
C ALA A 26 2.54 -1.85 -19.95
N GLY A 27 2.93 -3.07 -20.30
CA GLY A 27 4.31 -3.37 -20.70
C GLY A 27 4.65 -4.85 -20.59
N ASP A 28 5.86 -5.19 -21.01
CA ASP A 28 6.35 -6.57 -21.05
C ASP A 28 6.47 -7.19 -19.65
N GLY A 29 6.56 -6.34 -18.62
CA GLY A 29 6.51 -6.75 -17.22
C GLY A 29 5.16 -7.23 -16.71
N PHE A 30 4.09 -7.14 -17.52
CA PHE A 30 2.73 -7.45 -17.08
C PHE A 30 2.63 -8.84 -16.47
N ASP A 31 3.14 -9.90 -17.12
CA ASP A 31 2.95 -11.27 -16.65
C ASP A 31 3.65 -11.53 -15.30
N ALA A 32 4.76 -10.84 -15.03
CA ALA A 32 5.47 -10.94 -13.76
C ALA A 32 4.66 -10.32 -12.60
N VAL A 33 4.04 -9.15 -12.82
CA VAL A 33 3.13 -8.53 -11.85
C VAL A 33 1.85 -9.36 -11.73
N ALA A 34 1.32 -9.72 -12.89
CA ALA A 34 0.36 -10.75 -13.21
C ALA A 34 0.29 -11.86 -12.15
N ALA A 35 1.37 -12.65 -12.14
CA ALA A 35 1.53 -13.87 -11.37
C ALA A 35 1.26 -13.73 -9.85
N ARG A 36 1.34 -12.54 -9.26
CA ARG A 36 1.13 -12.34 -7.82
C ARG A 36 -0.31 -11.95 -7.53
N ARG A 37 -1.09 -12.91 -7.03
CA ARG A 37 -2.53 -12.76 -6.76
C ARG A 37 -2.87 -12.33 -5.32
N HIS A 38 -1.90 -11.91 -4.51
CA HIS A 38 -2.20 -11.33 -3.20
C HIS A 38 -2.83 -9.96 -3.35
N THR A 39 -3.76 -9.62 -2.45
CA THR A 39 -4.53 -8.37 -2.53
C THR A 39 -3.77 -7.18 -1.98
N ASP A 40 -2.68 -7.42 -1.24
CA ASP A 40 -1.67 -6.41 -0.89
C ASP A 40 -0.46 -6.42 -1.83
N ALA A 41 -0.60 -7.00 -3.03
CA ALA A 41 0.49 -7.03 -4.00
C ALA A 41 1.00 -5.61 -4.25
N TYR A 42 2.32 -5.44 -4.22
CA TYR A 42 2.95 -4.14 -4.40
C TYR A 42 4.15 -4.24 -5.32
N VAL A 43 4.44 -3.13 -5.98
CA VAL A 43 5.64 -2.93 -6.79
C VAL A 43 6.46 -1.77 -6.24
N LYS A 44 7.69 -1.64 -6.73
CA LYS A 44 8.49 -0.44 -6.52
C LYS A 44 8.67 0.25 -7.86
N LEU A 45 8.25 1.50 -7.93
CA LEU A 45 8.52 2.37 -9.06
C LEU A 45 9.92 2.93 -8.91
N VAL A 46 10.67 2.94 -10.01
CA VAL A 46 12.04 3.44 -10.08
C VAL A 46 12.03 4.80 -10.73
N PHE A 47 12.40 5.84 -9.97
CA PHE A 47 12.54 7.19 -10.46
C PHE A 47 14.03 7.51 -10.60
N LEU A 48 14.49 7.61 -11.85
CA LEU A 48 15.86 7.96 -12.20
C LEU A 48 16.09 9.47 -12.07
N ALA A 49 17.26 9.88 -11.61
CA ALA A 49 17.61 11.30 -11.51
C ALA A 49 17.92 11.87 -12.91
N PRO A 50 17.45 13.08 -13.25
CA PRO A 50 17.74 13.68 -14.55
C PRO A 50 19.22 14.02 -14.70
N GLY A 51 19.72 14.03 -15.94
CA GLY A 51 21.09 14.46 -16.26
C GLY A 51 22.17 13.38 -16.19
N PHE A 52 21.80 12.12 -15.93
CA PHE A 52 22.71 10.98 -15.92
C PHE A 52 22.39 9.99 -17.04
N ASP A 53 23.43 9.36 -17.60
CA ASP A 53 23.29 8.30 -18.59
C ASP A 53 23.33 6.93 -17.91
N TYR A 54 22.15 6.36 -17.67
CA TYR A 54 21.98 5.08 -16.98
C TYR A 54 22.22 3.88 -17.94
N PRO A 55 22.68 2.73 -17.42
CA PRO A 55 22.85 1.54 -18.23
C PRO A 55 21.53 1.11 -18.89
N LYS A 56 21.64 0.56 -20.12
CA LYS A 56 20.53 0.02 -20.89
C LYS A 56 20.87 -1.41 -21.32
N PRO A 57 20.15 -2.45 -20.85
CA PRO A 57 19.02 -2.40 -19.92
C PRO A 57 19.41 -1.87 -18.54
N LEU A 58 18.43 -1.36 -17.78
CA LEU A 58 18.68 -0.81 -16.45
C LEU A 58 19.19 -1.91 -15.51
N ASP A 59 20.36 -1.67 -14.92
CA ASP A 59 20.95 -2.52 -13.89
C ASP A 59 21.14 -1.71 -12.61
N LEU A 60 20.29 -1.96 -11.61
CA LEU A 60 20.31 -1.24 -10.34
C LEU A 60 21.52 -1.58 -9.46
N ASP A 61 22.15 -2.74 -9.66
CA ASP A 61 23.38 -3.08 -8.95
C ASP A 61 24.54 -2.24 -9.51
N VAL A 62 24.64 -2.10 -10.84
CA VAL A 62 25.60 -1.19 -11.49
C VAL A 62 25.38 0.25 -11.06
N VAL A 63 24.13 0.73 -11.03
CA VAL A 63 23.82 2.09 -10.59
C VAL A 63 24.24 2.30 -9.14
N ARG A 64 23.90 1.37 -8.24
CA ARG A 64 24.32 1.45 -6.84
C ARG A 64 25.84 1.54 -6.68
N ASP A 65 26.57 0.73 -7.44
CA ASP A 65 28.00 0.54 -7.22
C ASP A 65 28.87 1.57 -7.95
N SER A 66 28.36 2.17 -9.04
CA SER A 66 29.16 3.02 -9.95
C SER A 66 28.69 4.48 -10.06
N PHE A 67 27.50 4.84 -9.58
CA PHE A 67 26.94 6.19 -9.74
C PHE A 67 27.02 7.00 -8.44
N PRO A 68 27.22 8.33 -8.52
CA PRO A 68 27.29 9.19 -7.35
C PRO A 68 25.95 9.25 -6.60
N PRO A 69 25.92 9.67 -5.32
CA PRO A 69 24.71 9.70 -4.50
C PRO A 69 23.52 10.43 -5.14
N GLU A 70 23.77 11.56 -5.81
CA GLU A 70 22.75 12.37 -6.50
C GLU A 70 22.14 11.70 -7.73
N ALA A 71 22.79 10.66 -8.25
CA ALA A 71 22.32 9.85 -9.37
C ALA A 71 21.61 8.56 -8.91
N GLN A 72 21.56 8.31 -7.60
CA GLN A 72 20.90 7.11 -7.08
C GLN A 72 19.38 7.20 -7.31
N PRO A 73 18.74 6.14 -7.82
CA PRO A 73 17.32 6.16 -8.11
C PRO A 73 16.51 6.22 -6.83
N VAL A 74 15.44 6.99 -6.89
CA VAL A 74 14.44 7.04 -5.84
C VAL A 74 13.46 5.90 -6.07
N LEU A 75 13.36 4.98 -5.13
CA LEU A 75 12.36 3.90 -5.16
C LEU A 75 11.12 4.30 -4.36
N ARG A 76 9.94 4.08 -4.92
CA ARG A 76 8.67 4.24 -4.19
C ARG A 76 7.82 2.99 -4.25
N THR A 77 7.36 2.55 -3.08
CA THR A 77 6.52 1.35 -2.97
C THR A 77 5.05 1.69 -3.17
N TYR A 78 4.40 1.03 -4.12
CA TYR A 78 2.98 1.24 -4.44
C TYR A 78 2.24 -0.08 -4.57
N THR A 79 1.01 -0.10 -4.07
CA THR A 79 0.10 -1.23 -4.22
C THR A 79 -0.36 -1.36 -5.68
N VAL A 80 -0.37 -2.58 -6.19
CA VAL A 80 -1.05 -2.92 -7.44
C VAL A 80 -2.53 -2.99 -7.12
N GLN A 81 -3.26 -1.91 -7.45
CA GLN A 81 -4.65 -1.77 -7.08
C GLN A 81 -5.54 -2.74 -7.86
N GLN A 82 -5.27 -2.94 -9.16
CA GLN A 82 -6.01 -3.84 -10.02
C GLN A 82 -5.09 -4.40 -11.09
N VAL A 83 -5.34 -5.65 -11.46
CA VAL A 83 -4.81 -6.31 -12.66
C VAL A 83 -5.99 -6.47 -13.62
N ASP A 84 -5.83 -5.98 -14.83
CA ASP A 84 -6.79 -6.11 -15.93
C ASP A 84 -6.15 -7.05 -16.97
N ASP A 85 -6.46 -8.34 -16.85
CA ASP A 85 -5.93 -9.39 -17.72
C ASP A 85 -6.39 -9.24 -19.18
N GLU A 86 -7.60 -8.70 -19.40
CA GLU A 86 -8.17 -8.50 -20.74
C GLU A 86 -7.39 -7.44 -21.52
N ASN A 87 -7.11 -6.29 -20.88
CA ASN A 87 -6.36 -5.20 -21.50
C ASN A 87 -4.84 -5.25 -21.23
N ARG A 88 -4.37 -6.29 -20.52
CA ARG A 88 -2.96 -6.47 -20.10
C ARG A 88 -2.35 -5.22 -19.45
N ARG A 89 -3.07 -4.65 -18.48
CA ARG A 89 -2.64 -3.45 -17.75
C ARG A 89 -2.83 -3.60 -16.24
N ILE A 90 -2.06 -2.83 -15.47
CA ILE A 90 -2.19 -2.75 -14.01
C ILE A 90 -2.54 -1.33 -13.59
N ALA A 91 -3.37 -1.19 -12.57
CA ALA A 91 -3.67 0.10 -11.96
C ALA A 91 -2.83 0.32 -10.71
N ILE A 92 -2.31 1.54 -10.56
CA ILE A 92 -1.69 2.02 -9.34
C ILE A 92 -2.36 3.32 -8.92
N ASP A 93 -2.81 3.39 -7.67
CA ASP A 93 -3.41 4.60 -7.09
C ASP A 93 -2.33 5.37 -6.31
N PHE A 94 -2.21 6.66 -6.60
CA PHE A 94 -1.26 7.59 -6.00
C PHE A 94 -2.01 8.59 -5.13
N VAL A 95 -1.71 8.57 -3.83
CA VAL A 95 -2.07 9.68 -2.94
C VAL A 95 -1.14 10.85 -3.25
N VAL A 96 -1.71 12.03 -3.47
CA VAL A 96 -0.99 13.24 -3.87
C VAL A 96 -1.21 14.35 -2.84
N HIS A 97 -0.11 14.83 -2.27
CA HIS A 97 -0.08 15.96 -1.33
C HIS A 97 0.68 17.12 -1.99
N GLY A 98 -0.04 17.93 -2.77
CA GLY A 98 0.56 19.06 -3.49
C GLY A 98 1.66 18.65 -4.47
N ASP A 99 2.73 19.45 -4.52
CA ASP A 99 3.90 19.28 -5.39
C ASP A 99 5.12 18.65 -4.68
N GLU A 100 4.94 18.15 -3.46
CA GLU A 100 6.03 17.55 -2.68
C GLU A 100 6.32 16.08 -3.05
N GLY A 101 7.60 15.72 -2.98
CA GLY A 101 8.06 14.36 -3.29
C GLY A 101 8.24 14.09 -4.78
N VAL A 102 8.42 12.82 -5.15
CA VAL A 102 8.75 12.42 -6.53
C VAL A 102 7.56 11.75 -7.23
N ALA A 103 6.89 10.83 -6.54
CA ALA A 103 5.87 10.01 -7.17
C ALA A 103 4.52 10.73 -7.34
N GLY A 104 4.13 11.59 -6.39
CA GLY A 104 2.90 12.39 -6.50
C GLY A 104 2.92 13.34 -7.70
N PRO A 105 3.94 14.23 -7.80
CA PRO A 105 4.10 15.11 -8.96
C PRO A 105 4.24 14.36 -10.29
N TRP A 106 4.96 13.22 -10.29
CA TRP A 106 5.03 12.35 -11.47
C TRP A 106 3.65 11.83 -11.88
N ALA A 107 2.84 11.33 -10.95
CA ALA A 107 1.51 10.78 -11.25
C ALA A 107 0.54 11.85 -11.78
N LEU A 108 0.63 13.09 -11.28
CA LEU A 108 -0.15 14.22 -11.78
C LEU A 108 0.25 14.63 -13.21
N ALA A 109 1.53 14.48 -13.56
CA ALA A 109 2.06 14.84 -14.86
C ALA A 109 2.03 13.70 -15.89
N ALA A 110 1.78 12.46 -15.44
CA ALA A 110 1.86 11.24 -16.24
C ALA A 110 0.90 11.24 -17.43
N LYS A 111 1.45 11.01 -18.62
CA LYS A 111 0.72 10.96 -19.90
C LYS A 111 0.91 9.61 -20.59
N PRO A 112 -0.05 9.18 -21.42
CA PRO A 112 0.10 7.97 -22.21
C PRO A 112 1.42 7.95 -22.99
N GLY A 113 2.18 6.86 -22.87
CA GLY A 113 3.50 6.67 -23.47
C GLY A 113 4.67 6.99 -22.54
N ASP A 114 4.46 7.67 -21.40
CA ASP A 114 5.54 7.96 -20.45
C ASP A 114 6.13 6.66 -19.88
N PRO A 115 7.46 6.47 -19.92
CA PRO A 115 8.08 5.23 -19.44
C PRO A 115 8.11 5.18 -17.91
N VAL A 116 7.98 3.98 -17.36
CA VAL A 116 8.16 3.72 -15.93
C VAL A 116 8.78 2.34 -15.73
N THR A 117 9.82 2.28 -14.90
CA THR A 117 10.45 1.02 -14.54
C THR A 117 9.92 0.53 -13.20
N VAL A 118 9.63 -0.77 -13.13
CA VAL A 118 8.94 -1.42 -12.04
C VAL A 118 9.76 -2.59 -11.50
N LEU A 119 9.92 -2.68 -10.18
CA LEU A 119 10.49 -3.84 -9.48
C LEU A 119 9.41 -4.54 -8.69
N GLY A 120 9.30 -5.86 -8.78
CA GLY A 120 8.22 -6.54 -8.09
C GLY A 120 7.71 -7.75 -8.85
N PRO A 121 6.54 -8.26 -8.44
CA PRO A 121 5.72 -7.82 -7.29
C PRO A 121 6.16 -8.43 -5.95
N GLY A 122 5.80 -7.77 -4.84
CA GLY A 122 5.73 -8.33 -3.48
C GLY A 122 4.29 -8.47 -3.03
N GLY A 123 4.05 -8.63 -1.73
CA GLY A 123 2.73 -8.84 -1.12
C GLY A 123 2.61 -10.26 -0.55
N ALA A 124 1.79 -10.45 0.48
CA ALA A 124 1.60 -11.74 1.15
C ALA A 124 0.18 -11.95 1.70
N TYR A 125 -0.65 -10.90 1.71
CA TYR A 125 -1.98 -10.93 2.28
C TYR A 125 -3.03 -11.24 1.21
N SER A 126 -3.94 -12.14 1.57
CA SER A 126 -5.20 -12.36 0.88
C SER A 126 -6.29 -12.54 1.94
N PRO A 127 -7.50 -11.98 1.75
CA PRO A 127 -8.59 -12.27 2.66
C PRO A 127 -8.94 -13.77 2.60
N GLN A 128 -9.12 -14.41 3.74
CA GLN A 128 -9.54 -15.81 3.84
C GLN A 128 -11.06 -15.90 3.71
N ALA A 129 -11.58 -16.87 2.97
CA ALA A 129 -13.03 -16.95 2.74
C ALA A 129 -13.80 -17.50 3.95
N GLU A 130 -13.11 -18.27 4.80
CA GLU A 130 -13.70 -19.09 5.87
C GLU A 130 -13.69 -18.42 7.26
N VAL A 131 -13.41 -17.11 7.34
CA VAL A 131 -13.46 -16.38 8.62
C VAL A 131 -14.84 -15.75 8.85
N ASP A 132 -15.19 -15.56 10.12
CA ASP A 132 -16.51 -15.03 10.49
C ASP A 132 -16.62 -13.51 10.27
N PHE A 133 -15.48 -12.80 10.29
CA PHE A 133 -15.44 -11.36 10.16
C PHE A 133 -14.09 -10.84 9.63
N HIS A 134 -14.13 -9.85 8.73
CA HIS A 134 -12.95 -9.10 8.28
C HIS A 134 -12.93 -7.69 8.87
N LEU A 135 -11.79 -7.29 9.45
CA LEU A 135 -11.55 -5.93 9.89
C LEU A 135 -10.43 -5.30 9.03
N PHE A 136 -10.79 -4.29 8.25
CA PHE A 136 -9.86 -3.50 7.45
C PHE A 136 -9.67 -2.13 8.11
N VAL A 137 -8.42 -1.72 8.33
CA VAL A 137 -8.10 -0.43 8.94
C VAL A 137 -6.94 0.21 8.19
N GLY A 138 -7.03 1.50 7.92
CA GLY A 138 -5.91 2.23 7.34
C GLY A 138 -6.20 3.68 7.05
N ASP A 139 -5.33 4.27 6.26
CA ASP A 139 -5.48 5.62 5.70
C ASP A 139 -5.57 5.56 4.17
N GLU A 140 -5.49 6.71 3.49
CA GLU A 140 -5.60 6.81 2.04
C GLU A 140 -4.55 5.95 1.31
N THR A 141 -3.40 5.70 1.94
CA THR A 141 -2.30 4.89 1.36
C THR A 141 -2.62 3.39 1.36
N ALA A 142 -3.51 2.94 2.25
CA ALA A 142 -3.93 1.55 2.35
C ALA A 142 -5.20 1.23 1.55
N LEU A 143 -5.98 2.26 1.18
CA LEU A 143 -7.18 2.12 0.35
C LEU A 143 -7.01 1.24 -0.89
N PRO A 144 -5.90 1.28 -1.64
CA PRO A 144 -5.75 0.42 -2.82
C PRO A 144 -5.75 -1.06 -2.47
N ALA A 145 -5.06 -1.44 -1.38
CA ALA A 145 -4.97 -2.82 -0.92
C ALA A 145 -6.29 -3.29 -0.29
N ILE A 146 -6.95 -2.40 0.49
CA ILE A 146 -8.29 -2.64 1.02
C ILE A 146 -9.26 -2.88 -0.15
N SER A 147 -9.27 -2.01 -1.16
CA SER A 147 -10.15 -2.16 -2.33
C SER A 147 -9.92 -3.47 -3.08
N ALA A 148 -8.66 -3.89 -3.23
CA ALA A 148 -8.32 -5.16 -3.86
C ALA A 148 -8.80 -6.36 -3.00
N ALA A 149 -8.69 -6.25 -1.67
CA ALA A 149 -9.20 -7.29 -0.76
C ALA A 149 -10.72 -7.40 -0.82
N LEU A 150 -11.45 -6.28 -0.84
CA LEU A 150 -12.92 -6.27 -0.89
C LEU A 150 -13.46 -6.96 -2.14
N ARG A 151 -12.83 -6.73 -3.31
CA ARG A 151 -13.22 -7.43 -4.55
C ARG A 151 -12.93 -8.94 -4.53
N ALA A 152 -12.00 -9.39 -3.70
CA ALA A 152 -11.67 -10.81 -3.56
C ALA A 152 -12.57 -11.53 -2.54
N LEU A 153 -13.37 -10.80 -1.76
CA LEU A 153 -14.28 -11.39 -0.78
C LEU A 153 -15.50 -12.04 -1.45
N PRO A 154 -16.04 -13.13 -0.87
CA PRO A 154 -17.34 -13.63 -1.26
C PRO A 154 -18.44 -12.59 -0.94
N GLY A 155 -19.52 -12.57 -1.71
CA GLY A 155 -20.64 -11.64 -1.49
C GLY A 155 -21.34 -11.80 -0.13
N SER A 156 -21.15 -12.95 0.54
CA SER A 156 -21.66 -13.23 1.89
C SER A 156 -20.72 -12.76 3.02
N ALA A 157 -19.56 -12.19 2.70
CA ALA A 157 -18.59 -11.78 3.71
C ALA A 157 -19.17 -10.70 4.64
N ARG A 158 -18.75 -10.77 5.91
CA ARG A 158 -19.07 -9.78 6.93
C ARG A 158 -17.81 -9.05 7.36
N GLY A 159 -17.93 -7.77 7.66
CA GLY A 159 -16.76 -7.02 8.06
C GLY A 159 -17.02 -5.56 8.40
N ALA A 160 -15.94 -4.87 8.74
CA ALA A 160 -15.90 -3.43 8.92
C ALA A 160 -14.61 -2.86 8.33
N ILE A 161 -14.73 -1.66 7.78
CA ILE A 161 -13.64 -0.89 7.20
C ILE A 161 -13.60 0.45 7.94
N TYR A 162 -12.44 0.80 8.49
CA TYR A 162 -12.16 2.11 9.06
C TYR A 162 -11.04 2.75 8.25
N VAL A 163 -11.36 3.82 7.53
CA VAL A 163 -10.37 4.55 6.74
C VAL A 163 -10.27 5.97 7.24
N GLU A 164 -9.07 6.36 7.65
CA GLU A 164 -8.78 7.76 7.92
C GLU A 164 -8.51 8.53 6.63
N THR A 165 -9.08 9.73 6.53
CA THR A 165 -8.81 10.67 5.45
C THR A 165 -8.52 12.07 6.01
N ALA A 166 -7.65 12.83 5.35
CA ALA A 166 -7.43 14.25 5.63
C ALA A 166 -8.57 15.13 5.10
N ASP A 167 -9.23 14.74 4.00
CA ASP A 167 -10.26 15.54 3.33
C ASP A 167 -11.53 14.71 3.02
N ALA A 168 -12.69 15.36 3.12
CA ALA A 168 -14.00 14.79 2.80
C ALA A 168 -14.13 14.53 1.31
N ALA A 169 -13.46 15.35 0.51
CA ALA A 169 -13.51 15.24 -0.93
C ALA A 169 -12.79 13.97 -1.45
N ASP A 170 -11.98 13.31 -0.61
CA ASP A 170 -11.36 12.02 -0.91
C ASP A 170 -12.19 10.81 -0.43
N GLU A 171 -13.28 11.06 0.31
CA GLU A 171 -14.21 10.00 0.67
C GLU A 171 -14.94 9.52 -0.57
N ARG A 172 -14.95 8.20 -0.76
CA ARG A 172 -15.60 7.54 -1.89
C ARG A 172 -16.27 6.26 -1.44
N ASP A 173 -17.26 5.82 -2.20
CA ASP A 173 -17.77 4.48 -2.00
C ASP A 173 -16.75 3.44 -2.47
N LEU A 174 -16.81 2.26 -1.85
CA LEU A 174 -15.95 1.13 -2.19
C LEU A 174 -16.83 -0.04 -2.62
N ASP A 175 -16.49 -0.67 -3.75
CA ASP A 175 -17.11 -1.91 -4.16
C ASP A 175 -16.82 -3.00 -3.12
N ARG A 176 -17.85 -3.39 -2.36
CA ARG A 176 -17.75 -4.23 -1.18
C ARG A 176 -19.01 -5.09 -1.00
N PRO A 177 -18.89 -6.26 -0.35
CA PRO A 177 -20.04 -7.04 0.07
C PRO A 177 -21.00 -6.22 0.98
N GLU A 178 -22.30 -6.46 0.86
CA GLU A 178 -23.33 -5.73 1.62
C GLU A 178 -23.10 -5.83 3.14
N GLY A 179 -22.60 -6.99 3.60
CA GLY A 179 -22.30 -7.28 5.01
C GLY A 179 -21.03 -6.61 5.56
N VAL A 180 -20.28 -5.84 4.76
CA VAL A 180 -19.03 -5.18 5.18
C VAL A 180 -19.23 -3.68 5.31
N SER A 181 -19.36 -3.11 6.51
CA SER A 181 -19.60 -1.66 6.67
C SER A 181 -18.36 -0.80 6.39
N LEU A 182 -18.55 0.42 5.85
CA LEU A 182 -17.48 1.40 5.66
C LEU A 182 -17.69 2.60 6.60
N THR A 183 -16.64 3.00 7.30
CA THR A 183 -16.58 4.19 8.15
C THR A 183 -15.37 5.03 7.76
N TRP A 184 -15.63 6.25 7.29
CA TRP A 184 -14.60 7.26 7.09
C TRP A 184 -14.36 8.01 8.40
N VAL A 185 -13.10 8.18 8.75
CA VAL A 185 -12.65 8.89 9.94
C VAL A 185 -11.88 10.13 9.49
N ARG A 186 -12.24 11.30 10.01
CA ARG A 186 -11.56 12.54 9.64
C ARG A 186 -10.33 12.75 10.51
N ARG A 187 -9.16 12.89 9.88
CA ARG A 187 -7.92 13.31 10.54
C ARG A 187 -7.99 14.77 10.92
N VAL A 188 -7.50 15.12 12.11
CA VAL A 188 -7.39 16.51 12.57
C VAL A 188 -5.91 16.86 12.71
N GLY A 189 -5.38 17.59 11.72
CA GLY A 189 -3.95 17.87 11.66
C GLY A 189 -3.14 16.58 11.49
N GLU A 190 -2.16 16.37 12.38
CA GLU A 190 -1.33 15.15 12.42
C GLU A 190 -1.84 14.12 13.46
N ASP A 191 -2.99 14.37 14.08
CA ASP A 191 -3.54 13.49 15.10
C ASP A 191 -4.32 12.33 14.47
N HIS A 192 -3.86 11.11 14.79
CA HIS A 192 -4.39 9.83 14.34
C HIS A 192 -5.25 9.13 15.41
N SER A 193 -5.49 9.79 16.56
CA SER A 193 -6.25 9.24 17.69
C SER A 193 -7.70 8.89 17.31
N ALA A 194 -8.33 9.67 16.42
CA ALA A 194 -9.70 9.44 15.99
C ALA A 194 -9.88 8.06 15.31
N LEU A 195 -8.90 7.62 14.51
CA LEU A 195 -8.95 6.29 13.88
C LEU A 195 -8.79 5.18 14.93
N TYR A 196 -7.90 5.37 15.90
CA TYR A 196 -7.76 4.45 17.02
C TYR A 196 -9.05 4.32 17.82
N ASP A 197 -9.67 5.44 18.18
CA ASP A 197 -10.90 5.50 18.96
C ASP A 197 -12.06 4.83 18.22
N ALA A 198 -12.19 5.09 16.92
CA ALA A 198 -13.23 4.47 16.08
C ALA A 198 -13.12 2.94 16.07
N VAL A 199 -11.90 2.40 15.95
CA VAL A 199 -11.64 0.95 15.92
C VAL A 199 -11.82 0.32 17.30
N THR A 200 -11.37 0.98 18.36
CA THR A 200 -11.38 0.42 19.73
C THR A 200 -12.73 0.57 20.44
N SER A 201 -13.54 1.56 20.05
CA SER A 201 -14.90 1.75 20.58
C SER A 201 -15.94 0.85 19.92
N ALA A 202 -15.62 0.28 18.75
CA ALA A 202 -16.51 -0.63 18.05
C ALA A 202 -16.71 -1.94 18.84
N PRO A 203 -17.93 -2.51 18.88
CA PRO A 203 -18.16 -3.83 19.43
C PRO A 203 -17.28 -4.87 18.70
N TRP A 204 -16.56 -5.69 19.46
CA TRP A 204 -15.77 -6.75 18.86
C TRP A 204 -16.70 -7.89 18.40
N PRO A 205 -16.61 -8.33 17.14
CA PRO A 205 -17.46 -9.40 16.63
C PRO A 205 -17.14 -10.73 17.30
N ALA A 206 -18.14 -11.61 17.39
CA ALA A 206 -17.93 -13.00 17.78
C ALA A 206 -17.29 -13.80 16.63
N GLY A 207 -16.60 -14.89 16.96
CA GLY A 207 -16.00 -15.79 15.97
C GLY A 207 -14.56 -15.43 15.60
N VAL A 208 -14.10 -15.98 14.48
CA VAL A 208 -12.76 -15.81 13.93
C VAL A 208 -12.68 -14.51 13.14
N VAL A 209 -11.76 -13.62 13.55
CA VAL A 209 -11.55 -12.32 12.91
C VAL A 209 -10.22 -12.29 12.18
N GLN A 210 -10.24 -11.95 10.89
CA GLN A 210 -9.03 -11.63 10.14
C GLN A 210 -8.87 -10.10 10.05
N VAL A 211 -7.66 -9.61 10.31
CA VAL A 211 -7.36 -8.17 10.31
C VAL A 211 -6.34 -7.80 9.23
N PHE A 212 -6.61 -6.69 8.54
CA PHE A 212 -5.68 -6.01 7.65
C PHE A 212 -5.56 -4.55 8.09
N VAL A 213 -4.41 -4.18 8.66
CA VAL A 213 -4.18 -2.87 9.28
C VAL A 213 -2.90 -2.23 8.78
N HIS A 214 -3.03 -1.35 7.79
CA HIS A 214 -1.90 -0.74 7.10
C HIS A 214 -2.11 0.78 7.02
N GLY A 215 -1.06 1.59 7.17
CA GLY A 215 -1.18 3.05 7.17
C GLY A 215 0.00 3.73 7.88
N GLU A 216 -0.21 4.85 8.56
CA GLU A 216 0.83 5.49 9.36
C GLU A 216 1.40 4.53 10.43
N ALA A 217 2.73 4.45 10.51
CA ALA A 217 3.44 3.41 11.23
C ALA A 217 3.38 3.51 12.76
N GLU A 218 3.35 4.71 13.33
CA GLU A 218 3.23 4.90 14.78
C GLU A 218 1.87 4.38 15.25
N LEU A 219 0.76 4.84 14.65
CA LEU A 219 -0.57 4.34 14.97
C LEU A 219 -0.66 2.82 14.75
N THR A 220 -0.30 2.37 13.55
CA THR A 220 -0.46 0.97 13.12
C THR A 220 0.36 0.01 13.98
N MET A 221 1.66 0.29 14.15
CA MET A 221 2.58 -0.67 14.79
C MET A 221 2.64 -0.54 16.31
N LYS A 222 2.39 0.66 16.86
CA LYS A 222 2.53 0.91 18.31
C LYS A 222 1.20 0.93 19.06
N GLN A 223 0.07 1.18 18.39
CA GLN A 223 -1.23 1.26 19.07
C GLN A 223 -2.17 0.14 18.61
N LEU A 224 -2.48 0.06 17.31
CA LEU A 224 -3.43 -0.93 16.80
C LEU A 224 -2.89 -2.36 16.89
N ARG A 225 -1.60 -2.57 16.59
CA ARG A 225 -1.01 -3.92 16.70
C ARG A 225 -1.11 -4.50 18.11
N PRO A 226 -0.65 -3.85 19.20
CA PRO A 226 -0.84 -4.38 20.55
C PRO A 226 -2.30 -4.68 20.88
N TYR A 227 -3.23 -3.77 20.59
CA TYR A 227 -4.65 -3.96 20.82
C TYR A 227 -5.20 -5.22 20.13
N LEU A 228 -4.93 -5.38 18.83
CA LEU A 228 -5.45 -6.52 18.07
C LEU A 228 -4.78 -7.85 18.46
N ARG A 229 -3.47 -7.82 18.72
CA ARG A 229 -2.66 -9.03 19.00
C ARG A 229 -2.81 -9.52 20.42
N LYS A 230 -2.79 -8.61 21.39
CA LYS A 230 -2.75 -8.92 22.82
C LYS A 230 -4.13 -8.84 23.45
N ASP A 231 -4.85 -7.75 23.22
CA ASP A 231 -6.12 -7.52 23.92
C ASP A 231 -7.28 -8.26 23.25
N ARG A 232 -7.28 -8.35 21.92
CA ARG A 232 -8.27 -9.11 21.13
C ARG A 232 -7.83 -10.51 20.74
N GLY A 233 -6.56 -10.86 20.95
CA GLY A 233 -6.04 -12.20 20.73
C GLY A 233 -6.03 -12.69 19.27
N VAL A 234 -6.02 -11.78 18.29
CA VAL A 234 -5.95 -12.17 16.87
C VAL A 234 -4.60 -12.88 16.60
N PRO A 235 -4.57 -14.12 16.04
CA PRO A 235 -3.35 -14.91 15.81
C PRO A 235 -2.59 -14.49 14.54
N ALA A 236 -1.29 -14.85 14.44
CA ALA A 236 -0.30 -14.21 13.52
C ALA A 236 -0.64 -14.38 12.04
N ASP A 237 -1.16 -15.55 11.73
CA ASP A 237 -1.69 -15.98 10.45
C ASP A 237 -2.98 -15.25 10.03
N LEU A 238 -3.71 -14.67 10.98
CA LEU A 238 -4.92 -13.87 10.73
C LEU A 238 -4.69 -12.36 10.80
N ALA A 239 -3.44 -11.91 10.94
CA ALA A 239 -3.11 -10.49 11.07
C ALA A 239 -2.07 -10.02 10.06
N SER A 240 -2.49 -9.19 9.11
CA SER A 240 -1.58 -8.40 8.29
C SER A 240 -1.53 -6.98 8.84
N ILE A 241 -0.42 -6.64 9.51
CA ILE A 241 -0.27 -5.34 10.16
C ILE A 241 1.09 -4.73 9.78
N SER A 242 1.07 -3.60 9.08
CA SER A 242 2.28 -2.97 8.57
C SER A 242 2.10 -1.47 8.36
N GLY A 243 2.98 -0.66 8.94
CA GLY A 243 3.08 0.75 8.56
C GLY A 243 3.50 0.89 7.08
N TYR A 244 2.87 1.78 6.32
CA TYR A 244 3.21 2.10 4.93
C TYR A 244 4.09 3.32 4.81
N TRP A 245 3.91 4.27 5.72
CA TRP A 245 4.69 5.48 5.82
C TRP A 245 4.82 5.88 7.29
N ARG A 246 5.63 6.91 7.55
CA ARG A 246 5.77 7.49 8.88
C ARG A 246 5.94 8.99 8.75
N HIS A 247 5.19 9.74 9.54
CA HIS A 247 5.30 11.20 9.54
C HIS A 247 6.74 11.65 9.83
N GLY A 248 7.19 12.70 9.13
CA GLY A 248 8.56 13.24 9.26
C GLY A 248 9.68 12.34 8.74
N ARG A 249 9.40 11.26 7.99
CA ARG A 249 10.44 10.39 7.40
C ARG A 249 10.25 10.18 5.89
N THR A 250 11.36 10.25 5.17
CA THR A 250 11.44 9.75 3.78
C THR A 250 11.27 8.22 3.74
N GLU A 251 10.93 7.66 2.58
CA GLU A 251 10.82 6.19 2.42
C GLU A 251 12.12 5.45 2.81
N GLU A 252 13.29 6.05 2.58
CA GLU A 252 14.57 5.45 2.99
C GLU A 252 14.73 5.41 4.51
N GLY A 253 14.43 6.53 5.18
CA GLY A 253 14.43 6.62 6.64
C GLY A 253 13.39 5.69 7.27
N PHE A 254 12.25 5.50 6.59
CA PHE A 254 11.20 4.58 6.99
C PHE A 254 11.60 3.10 6.81
N ARG A 255 12.20 2.75 5.67
CA ARG A 255 12.70 1.38 5.40
C ARG A 255 13.80 0.97 6.38
N ARG A 256 14.66 1.91 6.80
CA ARG A 256 15.66 1.66 7.85
C ARG A 256 14.99 1.33 9.17
N TRP A 257 14.02 2.15 9.59
CA TRP A 257 13.24 1.93 10.80
C TRP A 257 12.51 0.58 10.80
N LYS A 258 11.88 0.18 9.68
CA LYS A 258 11.25 -1.15 9.55
C LYS A 258 12.23 -2.30 9.79
N ARG A 259 13.46 -2.19 9.27
CA ARG A 259 14.50 -3.22 9.48
C ARG A 259 14.91 -3.30 10.95
N GLU A 260 15.14 -2.15 11.58
CA GLU A 260 15.47 -2.06 13.01
C GLU A 260 14.34 -2.63 13.89
N LEU A 261 13.08 -2.30 13.58
CA LEU A 261 11.92 -2.84 14.29
C LEU A 261 11.82 -4.36 14.15
N LYS A 262 11.98 -4.89 12.93
CA LYS A 262 11.96 -6.34 12.68
C LYS A 262 13.10 -7.05 13.43
N GLN A 263 14.30 -6.50 13.41
CA GLN A 263 15.45 -7.05 14.15
C GLN A 263 15.21 -7.04 15.66
N ALA A 264 14.61 -5.98 16.20
CA ALA A 264 14.26 -5.91 17.61
C ALA A 264 13.18 -6.94 18.01
N GLU A 265 12.22 -7.20 17.12
CA GLU A 265 11.18 -8.22 17.33
C GLU A 265 11.74 -9.64 17.27
N GLU A 266 12.62 -9.93 16.31
CA GLU A 266 13.30 -11.23 16.20
C GLU A 266 14.24 -11.51 17.39
N ALA A 267 14.74 -10.45 18.03
CA ALA A 267 15.60 -10.53 19.21
C ALA A 267 14.83 -10.61 20.55
N ALA A 268 13.52 -10.33 20.55
CA ALA A 268 12.70 -10.41 21.76
C ALA A 268 12.30 -11.88 22.03
N PRO A 269 12.50 -12.41 23.26
CA PRO A 269 12.06 -13.76 23.58
C PRO A 269 10.55 -13.89 23.41
N VAL A 270 10.11 -14.98 22.78
CA VAL A 270 8.69 -15.34 22.66
C VAL A 270 8.17 -15.56 24.08
N ALA A 271 7.36 -14.62 24.56
CA ALA A 271 6.67 -14.71 25.85
C ALA A 271 5.40 -15.56 25.73
#